data_AF-A0A286G833-F1
#
_entry.id   AF-A0A286G833-F1
#
_cell.length_a   1.000
_cell.length_b   1.000
_cell.length_c   1.000
_cell.angle_alpha   90.00
_cell.angle_beta   90.00
_cell.angle_gamma   90.00
#
_symmetry.space_group_name_H-M   'P 1'
#
loop_
_entity.id
_entity.type
_entity.pdbx_description
1 polymer ?
#
loop_
_entity_poly.entity_id
_entity_poly.type
_entity_poly.pdbx_seq_one_letter_code
_entity_poly.pdbx_strand_id
1 'polypeptide(L)'
;MAKTGLIEKFDRAFLREKVLTSEVNKTPEAKERGKVRLGMNQLVREVGKSSDIDLILAVERCFLENDLAEYANSKGMADSLAAAIAELGSAERHVQLVAEGRQR
;
A
#
# COMPACT_ATOMS: atom_id res chain seq x y z
N MET A 1 -5.64 -46.53 6.17
CA MET A 1 -5.94 -46.21 4.76
C MET A 1 -6.70 -44.88 4.58
N ALA A 2 -7.67 -44.52 5.41
CA ALA A 2 -8.43 -43.25 5.26
C ALA A 2 -7.59 -41.95 5.36
N LYS A 3 -6.55 -41.93 6.22
CA LYS A 3 -5.64 -40.78 6.38
C LYS A 3 -4.80 -40.50 5.13
N THR A 4 -4.40 -41.54 4.41
CA THR A 4 -3.60 -41.44 3.17
C THR A 4 -4.41 -40.78 2.04
N GLY A 5 -5.68 -41.18 1.86
CA GLY A 5 -6.55 -40.56 0.85
C GLY A 5 -6.89 -39.09 1.13
N LEU A 6 -6.85 -38.66 2.41
CA LEU A 6 -7.00 -37.26 2.81
C LEU A 6 -5.76 -36.43 2.46
N ILE A 7 -4.56 -36.96 2.72
CA ILE A 7 -3.28 -36.33 2.34
C ILE A 7 -3.23 -36.14 0.82
N GLU A 8 -3.56 -37.18 0.04
CA GLU A 8 -3.57 -37.06 -1.43
C GLU A 8 -4.58 -36.03 -1.96
N LYS A 9 -5.73 -35.88 -1.30
CA LYS A 9 -6.69 -34.82 -1.66
C LYS A 9 -6.13 -33.44 -1.35
N PHE A 10 -5.45 -33.30 -0.22
CA PHE A 10 -4.80 -32.06 0.17
C PHE A 10 -3.69 -31.67 -0.81
N ASP A 11 -2.82 -32.63 -1.17
CA ASP A 11 -1.73 -32.41 -2.14
C ASP A 11 -2.27 -31.99 -3.51
N ARG A 12 -3.35 -32.63 -3.98
CA ARG A 12 -4.03 -32.24 -5.23
C ARG A 12 -4.62 -30.83 -5.17
N ALA A 13 -5.22 -30.45 -4.04
CA ALA A 13 -5.74 -29.10 -3.85
C ALA A 13 -4.61 -28.06 -3.87
N PHE A 14 -3.49 -28.36 -3.20
CA PHE A 14 -2.32 -27.50 -3.14
C PHE A 14 -1.66 -27.31 -4.51
N LEU A 15 -1.51 -28.39 -5.29
CA LEU A 15 -1.04 -28.32 -6.67
C LEU A 15 -1.93 -27.43 -7.55
N ARG A 16 -3.25 -27.55 -7.40
CA ARG A 16 -4.21 -26.75 -8.15
C ARG A 16 -4.17 -25.28 -7.75
N GLU A 17 -4.09 -24.99 -6.46
CA GLU A 17 -3.89 -23.63 -5.95
C GLU A 17 -2.61 -23.02 -6.54
N LYS A 18 -1.48 -23.75 -6.50
CA LYS A 18 -0.20 -23.27 -7.03
C LYS A 18 -0.27 -22.90 -8.52
N VAL A 19 -0.95 -23.72 -9.33
CA VAL A 19 -1.17 -23.41 -10.75
C VAL A 19 -1.99 -22.14 -10.89
N LEU A 20 -3.13 -22.01 -10.19
CA LEU A 20 -3.97 -20.82 -10.25
C LEU A 20 -3.22 -19.56 -9.79
N THR A 21 -2.47 -19.64 -8.71
CA THR A 21 -1.65 -18.54 -8.19
C THR A 21 -0.56 -18.11 -9.18
N SER A 22 0.00 -19.05 -9.96
CA SER A 22 0.93 -18.70 -11.04
C SER A 22 0.28 -17.97 -12.21
N GLU A 23 -1.03 -18.16 -12.40
CA GLU A 23 -1.83 -17.49 -13.44
C GLU A 23 -2.43 -16.16 -12.96
N VAL A 24 -2.64 -15.97 -11.65
CA VAL A 24 -3.13 -14.71 -11.05
C VAL A 24 -2.29 -13.50 -11.47
N ASN A 25 -0.97 -13.67 -11.65
CA ASN A 25 -0.09 -12.59 -12.10
C ASN A 25 0.03 -12.44 -13.63
N LYS A 26 -0.67 -13.29 -14.41
CA LYS A 26 -0.62 -13.30 -15.88
C LYS A 26 -1.87 -12.76 -16.54
N THR A 27 -2.95 -12.53 -15.78
CA THR A 27 -4.17 -11.92 -16.32
C THR A 27 -3.88 -10.50 -16.84
N PRO A 28 -4.65 -10.01 -17.82
CA PRO A 28 -4.54 -8.62 -18.29
C PRO A 28 -4.60 -7.60 -17.15
N GLU A 29 -5.52 -7.80 -16.20
CA GLU A 29 -5.73 -6.91 -15.05
C GLU A 29 -4.52 -6.91 -14.12
N ALA A 30 -3.89 -8.07 -13.89
CA ALA A 30 -2.68 -8.14 -13.08
C ALA A 30 -1.49 -7.44 -13.74
N LYS A 31 -1.37 -7.54 -15.08
CA LYS A 31 -0.35 -6.82 -15.85
C LYS A 31 -0.60 -5.31 -15.82
N GLU A 32 -1.84 -4.86 -16.00
CA GLU A 32 -2.20 -3.45 -15.88
C GLU A 32 -1.95 -2.92 -14.46
N ARG A 33 -2.31 -3.67 -13.42
CA ARG A 33 -1.95 -3.34 -12.03
C ARG A 33 -0.45 -3.18 -11.85
N GLY A 34 0.35 -4.03 -12.49
CA GLY A 34 1.81 -3.93 -12.52
C GLY A 34 2.29 -2.62 -13.16
N LYS A 35 1.73 -2.24 -14.31
CA LYS A 35 2.06 -0.97 -14.98
C LYS A 35 1.69 0.24 -14.13
N VAL A 36 0.49 0.25 -13.55
CA VAL A 36 0.03 1.31 -12.64
C VAL A 36 0.99 1.45 -11.46
N ARG A 37 1.41 0.34 -10.83
CA ARG A 37 2.40 0.36 -9.74
C ARG A 37 3.75 0.93 -10.16
N LEU A 38 4.24 0.61 -11.35
CA LEU A 38 5.46 1.22 -11.89
C LEU A 38 5.30 2.73 -12.10
N GLY A 39 4.15 3.17 -12.62
CA GLY A 39 3.80 4.58 -12.76
C GLY A 39 3.75 5.30 -11.41
N MET A 40 3.11 4.71 -10.40
CA MET A 40 3.08 5.26 -9.04
C MET A 40 4.47 5.42 -8.45
N ASN A 41 5.36 4.43 -8.61
CA ASN A 41 6.74 4.53 -8.14
C ASN A 41 7.51 5.69 -8.82
N GLN A 42 7.23 5.93 -10.10
CA GLN A 42 7.82 7.06 -10.82
C GLN A 42 7.29 8.40 -10.29
N LEU A 43 5.98 8.51 -10.07
CA LEU A 43 5.35 9.69 -9.48
C LEU A 43 5.91 10.01 -8.08
N VAL A 44 6.06 9.00 -7.22
CA VAL A 44 6.68 9.18 -5.89
C VAL A 44 8.11 9.73 -6.01
N ARG A 45 8.89 9.25 -6.98
CA ARG A 45 10.25 9.78 -7.22
C ARG A 45 10.24 11.22 -7.72
N GLU A 46 9.29 11.59 -8.56
CA GLU A 46 9.13 12.96 -9.05
C GLU A 46 8.72 13.91 -7.94
N VAL A 47 7.75 13.51 -7.12
CA VAL A 47 7.35 14.22 -5.90
C VAL A 47 8.55 14.41 -4.96
N GLY A 48 9.31 13.37 -4.69
CA GLY A 48 10.52 13.48 -3.86
C GLY A 48 11.59 14.42 -4.42
N LYS A 49 11.67 14.57 -5.76
CA LYS A 49 12.61 15.51 -6.40
C LYS A 49 12.12 16.96 -6.40
N SER A 50 10.82 17.19 -6.26
CA SER A 50 10.23 18.54 -6.28
C SER A 50 10.76 19.45 -5.15
N SER A 51 11.24 18.85 -4.06
CA SER A 51 11.56 19.56 -2.80
C SER A 51 10.38 20.35 -2.22
N ASP A 52 9.16 20.09 -2.71
CA ASP A 52 7.92 20.68 -2.24
C ASP A 52 7.38 19.80 -1.11
N ILE A 53 7.55 20.27 0.12
CA ILE A 53 7.16 19.53 1.31
C ILE A 53 5.64 19.37 1.41
N ASP A 54 4.85 20.34 0.93
CA ASP A 54 3.39 20.27 0.96
C ASP A 54 2.90 19.20 -0.02
N LEU A 55 3.52 19.13 -1.20
CA LEU A 55 3.26 18.07 -2.17
C LEU A 55 3.64 16.69 -1.62
N ILE A 56 4.78 16.58 -0.94
CA ILE A 56 5.23 15.32 -0.33
C ILE A 56 4.24 14.85 0.74
N LEU A 57 3.81 15.73 1.64
CA LEU A 57 2.86 15.40 2.70
C LEU A 57 1.49 15.02 2.14
N ALA A 58 1.01 15.74 1.11
CA ALA A 58 -0.25 15.42 0.45
C ALA A 58 -0.24 14.02 -0.20
N VAL A 59 0.87 13.65 -0.86
CA VAL A 59 1.02 12.33 -1.47
C VAL A 59 1.08 11.23 -0.41
N GLU A 60 1.81 11.44 0.68
CA GLU A 60 1.86 10.51 1.81
C GLU A 60 0.47 10.27 2.41
N ARG A 61 -0.31 11.33 2.58
CA ARG A 61 -1.70 11.23 3.05
C ARG A 61 -2.53 10.32 2.16
N CYS A 62 -2.45 10.49 0.84
CA CYS A 62 -3.18 9.65 -0.10
C CYS A 62 -2.80 8.17 0.03
N PHE A 63 -1.52 7.84 0.26
CA PHE A 63 -1.10 6.47 0.51
C PHE A 63 -1.69 5.90 1.79
N LEU A 64 -1.58 6.63 2.90
CA LEU A 64 -2.08 6.16 4.20
C LEU A 64 -3.60 5.98 4.21
N GLU A 65 -4.35 6.90 3.60
CA GLU A 65 -5.80 6.80 3.47
C GLU A 65 -6.23 5.62 2.59
N ASN A 66 -5.52 5.39 1.48
CA ASN A 66 -5.78 4.24 0.62
C ASN A 66 -5.42 2.91 1.31
N ASP A 67 -4.30 2.86 2.03
CA ASP A 67 -3.90 1.67 2.79
C ASP A 67 -4.89 1.34 3.89
N LEU A 68 -5.45 2.36 4.56
CA LEU A 68 -6.48 2.18 5.56
C LEU A 68 -7.78 1.66 4.93
N ALA A 69 -8.19 2.21 3.79
CA ALA A 69 -9.44 1.84 3.13
C ALA A 69 -9.39 0.43 2.51
N GLU A 70 -8.28 0.07 1.86
CA GLU A 70 -8.23 -1.08 0.95
C GLU A 70 -7.36 -2.24 1.45
N TYR A 71 -6.37 -1.97 2.31
CA TYR A 71 -5.34 -2.95 2.66
C TYR A 71 -5.26 -3.28 4.16
N ALA A 72 -5.99 -2.56 5.02
CA ALA A 72 -6.06 -2.86 6.44
C ALA A 72 -6.74 -4.22 6.69
N ASN A 73 -5.95 -5.21 7.11
CA ASN A 73 -6.41 -6.59 7.30
C ASN A 73 -6.64 -6.99 8.77
N SER A 74 -6.37 -6.07 9.70
CA SER A 74 -6.50 -6.30 11.14
C SER A 74 -6.78 -4.99 11.87
N LYS A 75 -7.38 -5.09 13.06
CA LYS A 75 -7.62 -3.93 13.91
C LYS A 75 -6.32 -3.20 14.27
N GLY A 76 -5.25 -3.94 14.56
CA GLY A 76 -3.95 -3.35 14.86
C GLY A 76 -3.41 -2.51 13.69
N MET A 77 -3.48 -3.03 12.46
CA MET A 77 -3.06 -2.28 11.27
C MET A 77 -3.93 -1.05 11.03
N ALA A 78 -5.25 -1.17 11.17
CA ALA A 78 -6.16 -0.03 11.02
C ALA A 78 -5.86 1.07 12.06
N ASP A 79 -5.66 0.70 13.32
CA ASP A 79 -5.32 1.63 14.39
C ASP A 79 -3.95 2.30 14.13
N SER A 80 -2.95 1.56 13.65
CA SER A 80 -1.64 2.12 13.26
C SER A 80 -1.72 3.10 12.09
N LEU A 81 -2.50 2.78 11.05
CA LEU A 81 -2.69 3.68 9.91
C LEU A 81 -3.44 4.94 10.30
N ALA A 82 -4.48 4.82 11.15
CA ALA A 82 -5.19 5.97 11.69
C ALA A 82 -4.28 6.88 12.53
N ALA A 83 -3.38 6.29 13.33
CA ALA A 83 -2.37 7.04 14.08
C ALA A 83 -1.40 7.78 13.13
N ALA A 84 -0.89 7.10 12.10
CA ALA A 84 0.00 7.72 11.11
C ALA A 84 -0.66 8.92 10.40
N ILE A 85 -1.94 8.81 10.03
CA ILE A 85 -2.71 9.92 9.42
C ILE A 85 -2.81 11.11 10.39
N ALA A 86 -3.03 10.85 11.69
CA ALA A 86 -3.11 11.90 12.71
C ALA A 86 -1.74 12.58 12.96
N GLU A 87 -0.66 11.80 12.97
CA GLU A 87 0.71 12.29 13.07
C GLU A 87 1.09 13.14 11.84
N LEU A 88 0.72 12.70 10.63
CA LEU A 88 0.95 13.46 9.40
C LEU A 88 0.24 14.81 9.43
N GLY A 89 -1.02 14.86 9.89
CA GLY A 89 -1.75 16.12 10.09
C GLY A 89 -1.09 17.03 11.13
N SER A 90 -0.36 16.47 12.09
CA SER A 90 0.45 17.26 13.03
C SER A 90 1.72 17.81 12.37
N ALA A 91 2.37 17.02 11.52
CA ALA A 91 3.52 17.46 10.74
C ALA A 91 3.17 18.61 9.78
N GLU A 92 2.03 18.53 9.07
CA GLU A 92 1.52 19.60 8.21
C GLU A 92 1.39 20.93 8.96
N ARG A 93 0.80 20.91 10.17
CA ARG A 93 0.68 22.10 11.02
C ARG A 93 2.05 22.66 11.43
N HIS A 94 3.01 21.79 11.76
CA HIS A 94 4.35 22.22 12.12
C HIS A 94 5.10 22.86 10.94
N VAL A 95 4.96 22.29 9.74
CA VAL A 95 5.56 22.85 8.52
C VAL A 95 4.98 24.24 8.24
N GLN A 96 3.66 24.40 8.34
CA GLN A 96 3.02 25.71 8.17
C GLN A 96 3.54 26.75 9.18
N LEU A 97 3.63 26.39 10.46
CA LEU A 97 4.16 27.28 11.50
C LEU A 97 5.61 27.73 11.20
N VAL A 98 6.45 26.82 10.71
CA VAL A 98 7.84 27.15 10.33
C VAL A 98 7.87 28.06 9.11
N ALA A 99 7.02 27.82 8.10
CA ALA A 99 6.91 28.66 6.92
C ALA A 99 6.48 30.10 7.27
N GLU A 100 5.44 30.24 8.10
CA GLU A 100 4.97 31.54 8.61
C GLU A 100 6.04 32.25 9.45
N GLY A 101 6.76 31.50 10.29
CA GLY A 101 7.84 32.03 11.13
C GLY A 101 9.04 32.55 10.33
N ARG A 102 9.33 31.99 9.15
CA ARG A 102 10.42 32.45 8.26
C ARG A 102 10.10 33.74 7.50
N GLN A 103 8.83 34.12 7.44
CA GLN A 103 8.36 35.33 6.74
C GLN A 103 8.33 36.58 7.63
N ARG A 104 8.69 36.45 8.91
CA ARG A 104 8.79 37.55 9.89
C ARG A 104 10.24 37.96 10.08
#